data_AF-A0A1U8P0T3-F1
#
_entry.id   AF-A0A1U8P0T3-F1
#
_cell.length_a   1.000
_cell.length_b   1.000
_cell.length_c   1.000
_cell.angle_alpha   90.00
_cell.angle_beta   90.00
_cell.angle_gamma   90.00
#
_symmetry.space_group_name_H-M   'P 1'
#
loop_
_entity.id
_entity.type
_entity.pdbx_description
1 polymer ?
#
loop_
_entity_poly.entity_id
_entity_poly.type
_entity_poly.pdbx_seq_one_letter_code
_entity_poly.pdbx_strand_id
1 'polypeptide(L)'
;MFADRQNQQYVENNGGQVRSTNTPMMYQTSRLSPGSLRYYGLGLENGPYTVRLFFAETGFPERSSGSWTSLARRVFDIYIQGTQGLKDFDISKEAGGVQRAITRNFTANVTENHLEIHLFWAGKGTSGTPEEGYYGPSISAISVVPNFIPTVSGIPPGNPKEKNHTTLIVVVSVPIVALALILIFVILYVKRTREDEEEEVLLGISPRPNTFSYSELKAATEDFNPSKKLGEGGFGDVYKVNMSNIFTVLTCLSYNDKITKRRAFTKS
;
A
#
# COMPACT_ATOMS: atom_id res chain seq x y z
N MET A 1 45.06 14.06 20.56
CA MET A 1 44.57 12.77 20.02
C MET A 1 43.23 12.54 20.68
N PHE A 2 42.13 12.51 19.92
CA PHE A 2 40.80 12.23 20.49
C PHE A 2 40.69 10.71 20.69
N ALA A 3 40.10 10.27 21.80
CA ALA A 3 39.79 8.86 21.99
C ALA A 3 38.43 8.59 21.34
N ASP A 4 38.42 7.77 20.31
CA ASP A 4 37.18 7.29 19.70
C ASP A 4 36.47 6.32 20.64
N ARG A 5 35.14 6.43 20.72
CA ARG A 5 34.34 5.44 21.43
C ARG A 5 34.46 4.08 20.74
N GLN A 6 34.53 3.01 21.53
CA GLN A 6 34.43 1.64 21.00
C GLN A 6 33.09 1.39 20.29
N ASN A 7 32.03 2.11 20.68
CA ASN A 7 30.74 2.13 19.99
C ASN A 7 30.48 3.52 19.41
N GLN A 8 30.52 3.66 18.09
CA GLN A 8 30.40 4.93 17.34
C GLN A 8 28.96 5.49 17.30
N GLN A 9 28.26 5.51 18.45
CA GLN A 9 26.95 6.14 18.55
C GLN A 9 27.10 7.66 18.75
N TYR A 10 26.88 8.40 17.66
CA TYR A 10 26.87 9.87 17.64
C TYR A 10 25.49 10.48 17.93
N VAL A 11 24.51 9.63 18.24
CA VAL A 11 23.15 10.02 18.62
C VAL A 11 22.84 9.36 19.96
N GLU A 12 22.45 10.18 20.92
CA GLU A 12 21.95 9.72 22.21
C GLU A 12 20.44 9.87 22.26
N ASN A 13 19.76 8.81 22.64
CA ASN A 13 18.34 8.79 22.93
C ASN A 13 18.16 8.85 24.44
N ASN A 14 17.50 9.89 24.93
CA ASN A 14 17.11 10.00 26.33
C ASN A 14 15.62 9.71 26.48
N GLY A 15 15.29 8.68 27.26
CA GLY A 15 13.91 8.37 27.65
C GLY A 15 13.37 9.28 28.76
N GLY A 16 14.22 10.11 29.37
CA GLY A 16 13.87 11.02 30.46
C GLY A 16 13.18 12.31 30.00
N GLN A 17 12.31 12.86 30.85
CA GLN A 17 11.61 14.11 30.58
C GLN A 17 12.53 15.32 30.83
N VAL A 18 12.78 16.11 29.78
CA VAL A 18 13.51 17.38 29.89
C VAL A 18 12.58 18.49 30.40
N ARG A 19 13.03 19.21 31.43
CA ARG A 19 12.33 20.33 32.08
C ARG A 19 12.70 21.67 31.44
N SER A 20 12.05 22.75 31.88
CA SER A 20 12.30 24.13 31.40
C SER A 20 12.02 24.34 29.91
N THR A 21 11.09 23.55 29.34
CA THR A 21 10.65 23.67 27.95
C THR A 21 9.19 23.24 27.80
N ASN A 22 8.49 23.83 26.83
CA ASN A 22 7.13 23.43 26.42
C ASN A 22 7.16 22.37 25.30
N THR A 23 8.34 22.03 24.79
CA THR A 23 8.52 21.09 23.67
C THR A 23 9.56 20.01 24.03
N PRO A 24 9.29 19.17 25.04
CA PRO A 24 10.24 18.16 25.54
C PRO A 24 10.66 17.16 24.46
N MET A 25 9.79 16.90 23.47
CA MET A 25 10.05 16.02 22.33
C MET A 25 11.31 16.43 21.55
N MET A 26 11.63 17.74 21.44
CA MET A 26 12.82 18.21 20.72
C MET A 26 14.14 17.84 21.42
N TYR A 27 14.09 17.44 22.69
CA TYR A 27 15.25 17.11 23.50
C TYR A 27 15.35 15.62 23.82
N GLN A 28 14.48 14.78 23.23
CA GLN A 28 14.56 13.33 23.37
C GLN A 28 15.85 12.76 22.76
N THR A 29 16.38 13.43 21.74
CA THR A 29 17.61 13.01 21.09
C THR A 29 18.63 14.15 21.07
N SER A 30 19.90 13.78 21.08
CA SER A 30 21.00 14.73 20.92
C SER A 30 22.10 14.13 20.06
N ARG A 31 22.83 14.98 19.34
CA ARG A 31 24.04 14.61 18.62
C ARG A 31 25.25 14.88 19.48
N LEU A 32 26.19 13.94 19.48
CA LEU A 32 27.38 13.93 20.32
C LEU A 32 28.63 13.67 19.48
N SER A 33 29.75 14.23 19.91
CA SER A 33 31.08 13.89 19.36
C SER A 33 32.14 14.00 20.45
N PRO A 34 33.20 13.18 20.44
CA PRO A 34 34.33 13.31 21.37
C PRO A 34 35.06 14.66 21.26
N GLY A 35 35.16 15.22 20.05
CA GLY A 35 36.03 16.37 19.77
C GLY A 35 35.32 17.57 19.16
N SER A 36 34.48 17.35 18.15
CA SER A 36 33.89 18.44 17.37
C SER A 36 32.61 18.02 16.67
N LEU A 37 31.65 18.95 16.60
CA LEU A 37 30.48 18.89 15.72
C LEU A 37 30.48 20.12 14.82
N ARG A 38 30.36 19.91 13.51
CA ARG A 38 30.23 20.98 12.52
C ARG A 38 28.94 20.83 11.74
N TYR A 39 28.23 21.93 11.58
CA TYR A 39 27.00 22.02 10.78
C TYR A 39 27.15 23.12 9.76
N TYR A 40 26.71 22.83 8.54
CA TYR A 40 26.72 23.77 7.43
C TYR A 40 25.28 23.95 6.92
N GLY A 41 24.79 25.19 6.95
CA GLY A 41 23.61 25.58 6.19
C GLY A 41 24.07 26.04 4.81
N LEU A 42 23.83 25.26 3.76
CA LEU A 42 24.27 25.55 2.40
C LEU A 42 23.16 26.20 1.58
N GLY A 43 23.53 27.03 0.60
CA GLY A 43 22.58 27.68 -0.29
C GLY A 43 21.70 28.73 0.38
N LEU A 44 22.18 29.30 1.50
CA LEU A 44 21.50 30.40 2.19
C LEU A 44 21.67 31.69 1.38
N GLU A 45 20.69 32.57 1.43
CA GLU A 45 20.81 33.91 0.85
C GLU A 45 21.72 34.75 1.75
N ASN A 46 22.53 35.64 1.16
CA ASN A 46 23.45 36.45 1.94
C ASN A 46 22.68 37.48 2.77
N GLY A 47 22.98 37.56 4.06
CA GLY A 47 22.31 38.48 4.97
C GLY A 47 22.36 38.04 6.44
N PRO A 48 21.70 38.81 7.31
CA PRO A 48 21.66 38.52 8.74
C PRO A 48 20.69 37.38 9.08
N TYR A 49 21.14 36.44 9.89
CA TYR A 49 20.36 35.32 10.41
C TYR A 49 20.41 35.28 11.93
N THR A 50 19.31 34.85 12.53
CA THR A 50 19.26 34.42 13.93
C THR A 50 19.45 32.91 14.02
N VAL A 51 20.50 32.50 14.72
CA VAL A 51 20.85 31.11 15.00
C VAL A 51 20.46 30.78 16.44
N ARG A 52 19.62 29.77 16.61
CA ARG A 52 19.21 29.25 17.93
C ARG A 52 19.72 27.83 18.08
N LEU A 53 20.54 27.61 19.09
CA LEU A 53 21.07 26.31 19.46
C LEU A 53 20.36 25.81 20.72
N PHE A 54 19.81 24.60 20.65
CA PHE A 54 19.02 24.01 21.73
C PHE A 54 19.82 22.89 22.39
N PHE A 55 19.97 22.99 23.71
CA PHE A 55 20.77 22.10 24.52
C PHE A 55 19.99 21.58 25.72
N ALA A 56 20.30 20.36 26.13
CA ALA A 56 19.97 19.83 27.45
C ALA A 56 21.08 18.83 27.84
N GLU A 57 21.57 18.89 29.08
CA GLU A 57 22.51 17.88 29.56
C GLU A 57 21.71 16.67 30.02
N THR A 58 21.63 15.67 29.16
CA THR A 58 20.86 14.44 29.38
C THR A 58 21.71 13.26 29.78
N GLY A 59 23.02 13.38 29.58
CA GLY A 59 23.94 12.28 29.64
C GLY A 59 24.51 12.01 31.02
N PHE A 60 24.73 13.07 31.78
CA PHE A 60 25.21 12.97 33.15
C PHE A 60 24.05 12.92 34.15
N PRO A 61 24.15 12.07 35.20
CA PRO A 61 23.14 11.99 36.23
C PRO A 61 23.13 13.23 37.11
N GLU A 62 22.03 13.44 37.83
CA GLU A 62 21.89 14.59 38.72
C GLU A 62 22.91 14.53 39.86
N ARG A 63 23.42 15.71 40.27
CA ARG A 63 24.40 15.86 41.37
C ARG A 63 23.95 15.22 42.67
N SER A 64 22.64 15.19 42.93
CA SER A 64 22.01 14.58 44.09
C SER A 64 22.07 13.05 44.10
N SER A 65 22.34 12.41 42.95
CA SER A 65 22.38 10.94 42.84
C SER A 65 23.53 10.29 43.63
N GLY A 66 24.54 11.06 44.04
CA GLY A 66 25.69 10.56 44.78
C GLY A 66 26.66 9.68 43.97
N SER A 67 26.37 9.43 42.68
CA SER A 67 27.28 8.72 41.78
C SER A 67 28.49 9.59 41.43
N TRP A 68 29.68 9.00 41.33
CA TRP A 68 30.89 9.69 40.83
C TRP A 68 30.66 10.33 39.46
N THR A 69 29.86 9.69 38.58
CA THR A 69 29.53 10.22 37.25
C THR A 69 28.70 11.51 37.28
N SER A 70 28.05 11.85 38.39
CA SER A 70 27.29 13.10 38.56
C SER A 70 28.17 14.34 38.72
N LEU A 71 29.46 14.13 39.00
CA LEU A 71 30.48 15.20 39.07
C LEU A 71 31.02 15.56 37.69
N ALA A 72 30.70 14.76 36.67
CA ALA A 72 31.18 14.97 35.31
C ALA A 72 30.61 16.25 34.70
N ARG A 73 31.42 16.89 33.85
CA ARG A 73 31.08 18.16 33.21
C ARG A 73 31.36 18.11 31.73
N ARG A 74 30.37 18.48 30.92
CA ARG A 74 30.50 18.70 29.48
C ARG A 74 30.80 20.17 29.24
N VAL A 75 31.97 20.47 28.69
CA VAL A 75 32.42 21.85 28.47
C VAL A 75 33.00 21.96 27.07
N PHE A 76 32.47 22.86 26.25
CA PHE A 76 32.93 23.08 24.88
C PHE A 76 32.75 24.53 24.46
N ASP A 77 33.45 24.93 23.40
CA ASP A 77 33.32 26.23 22.78
C ASP A 77 32.30 26.19 21.64
N ILE A 78 31.66 27.33 21.38
CA ILE A 78 30.70 27.51 20.28
C ILE A 78 31.22 28.60 19.35
N TYR A 79 31.39 28.26 18.09
CA TYR A 79 31.78 29.17 17.02
C TYR A 79 30.66 29.27 15.99
N ILE A 80 30.39 30.49 15.53
CA ILE A 80 29.40 30.79 14.49
C ILE A 80 30.12 31.61 13.42
N GLN A 81 30.12 31.14 12.16
CA GLN A 81 30.90 31.75 11.07
C GLN A 81 32.38 31.99 11.46
N GLY A 82 33.02 30.98 12.06
CA GLY A 82 34.41 31.07 12.54
C GLY A 82 34.65 31.97 13.76
N THR A 83 33.68 32.77 14.18
CA THR A 83 33.81 33.67 15.33
C THR A 83 33.38 32.96 16.61
N GLN A 84 34.19 33.06 17.67
CA GLN A 84 33.86 32.45 18.97
C GLN A 84 32.68 33.18 19.62
N GLY A 85 31.52 32.52 19.64
CA GLY A 85 30.30 33.03 20.26
C GLY A 85 30.26 32.77 21.78
N LEU A 86 30.63 31.56 22.21
CA LEU A 86 30.75 31.21 23.63
C LEU A 86 32.00 30.38 23.89
N LYS A 87 32.64 30.65 25.03
CA LYS A 87 33.80 29.92 25.53
C LYS A 87 33.43 29.13 26.76
N ASP A 88 33.99 27.94 26.92
CA ASP A 88 33.85 27.09 28.11
C ASP A 88 32.36 26.87 28.49
N PHE A 89 31.49 26.68 27.49
CA PHE A 89 30.06 26.52 27.69
C PHE A 89 29.75 25.16 28.34
N ASP A 90 29.19 25.22 29.55
CA ASP A 90 28.75 24.07 30.34
C ASP A 90 27.22 24.02 30.36
N ILE A 91 26.63 23.07 29.63
CA ILE A 91 25.18 22.98 29.44
C ILE A 91 24.46 22.89 30.78
N SER A 92 24.92 22.00 31.67
CA SER A 92 24.28 21.75 32.97
C SER A 92 24.37 22.96 33.89
N LYS A 93 25.51 23.66 33.90
CA LYS A 93 25.71 24.85 34.71
C LYS A 93 24.79 25.98 34.24
N GLU A 94 24.71 26.20 32.94
CA GLU A 94 23.93 27.28 32.34
C GLU A 94 22.41 27.02 32.38
N ALA A 95 21.98 25.75 32.27
CA ALA A 95 20.58 25.36 32.42
C ALA A 95 20.12 25.30 33.90
N GLY A 96 21.05 25.41 34.84
CA GLY A 96 20.79 25.27 36.28
C GLY A 96 20.48 23.83 36.70
N GLY A 97 21.07 22.84 36.02
CA GLY A 97 20.94 21.42 36.31
C GLY A 97 20.96 20.55 35.06
N VAL A 98 21.08 19.23 35.26
CA VAL A 98 20.88 18.23 34.21
C VAL A 98 19.39 18.10 33.88
N GLN A 99 19.07 17.54 32.71
CA GLN A 99 17.70 17.34 32.20
C GLN A 99 16.88 18.63 32.14
N ARG A 100 17.55 19.77 31.94
CA ARG A 100 16.92 21.09 31.77
C ARG A 100 17.30 21.65 30.41
N ALA A 101 16.31 22.14 29.69
CA ALA A 101 16.50 22.79 28.41
C ALA A 101 17.12 24.18 28.59
N ILE A 102 18.04 24.53 27.69
CA ILE A 102 18.57 25.88 27.53
C ILE A 102 18.76 26.18 26.05
N THR A 103 18.47 27.43 25.65
CA THR A 103 18.63 27.91 24.28
C THR A 103 19.64 29.03 24.25
N ARG A 104 20.59 28.97 23.29
CA ARG A 104 21.53 30.06 23.02
C ARG A 104 21.26 30.67 21.66
N ASN A 105 21.09 31.98 21.67
CA ASN A 105 20.78 32.77 20.49
C ASN A 105 22.03 33.51 20.03
N PHE A 106 22.33 33.45 18.74
CA PHE A 106 23.40 34.17 18.10
C PHE A 106 22.85 34.89 16.88
N THR A 107 23.53 35.97 16.49
CA THR A 107 23.29 36.63 15.20
C THR A 107 24.52 36.38 14.34
N ALA A 108 24.28 35.96 13.09
CA ALA A 108 25.33 35.65 12.13
C ALA A 108 25.04 36.35 10.81
N ASN A 109 26.08 36.84 10.16
CA ASN A 109 25.96 37.35 8.79
C ASN A 109 26.45 36.28 7.82
N VAL A 110 25.63 35.94 6.83
CA VAL A 110 25.98 35.00 5.76
C VAL A 110 26.49 35.80 4.57
N THR A 111 27.72 35.51 4.12
CA THR A 111 28.41 36.23 3.02
C THR A 111 28.75 35.34 1.84
N GLU A 112 28.90 34.03 2.05
CA GLU A 112 29.32 33.06 1.04
C GLU A 112 28.28 31.97 0.83
N ASN A 113 26.99 32.36 0.90
CA ASN A 113 25.85 31.46 0.75
C ASN A 113 25.84 30.25 1.70
N HIS A 114 26.66 30.28 2.75
CA HIS A 114 26.71 29.25 3.75
C HIS A 114 26.86 29.81 5.16
N LEU A 115 26.33 29.06 6.11
CA LEU A 115 26.46 29.30 7.54
C LEU A 115 27.19 28.11 8.18
N GLU A 116 28.31 28.36 8.86
CA GLU A 116 28.99 27.36 9.67
C GLU A 116 28.66 27.53 11.16
N ILE A 117 28.29 26.42 11.81
CA ILE A 117 28.21 26.29 13.27
C ILE A 117 29.20 25.21 13.68
N HIS A 118 30.13 25.56 14.55
CA HIS A 118 31.17 24.65 15.03
C HIS A 118 31.16 24.60 16.55
N LEU A 119 30.86 23.42 17.10
CA LEU A 119 30.99 23.13 18.52
C LEU A 119 32.28 22.35 18.71
N PHE A 120 33.17 22.83 19.59
CA PHE A 120 34.52 22.31 19.70
C PHE A 120 34.91 22.05 21.16
N TRP A 121 35.38 20.85 21.44
CA TRP A 121 35.93 20.50 22.74
C TRP A 121 37.41 20.89 22.83
N ALA A 122 37.69 21.97 23.55
CA ALA A 122 39.04 22.50 23.74
C ALA A 122 39.84 21.79 24.88
N GLY A 123 39.49 20.55 25.23
CA GLY A 123 40.17 19.80 26.28
C GLY A 123 39.73 20.11 27.72
N LYS A 124 38.52 20.66 27.90
CA LYS A 124 37.97 21.07 29.21
C LYS A 124 36.80 20.18 29.64
N GLY A 125 36.55 20.09 30.95
CA GLY A 125 35.53 19.19 31.49
C GLY A 125 36.08 17.80 31.79
N THR A 126 35.23 16.78 31.79
CA THR A 126 35.58 15.44 32.28
C THR A 126 35.75 14.45 31.14
N SER A 127 36.99 13.98 30.89
CA SER A 127 37.30 13.15 29.72
C SER A 127 37.13 11.63 29.89
N GLY A 128 36.99 11.13 31.13
CA GLY A 128 37.00 9.70 31.44
C GLY A 128 35.69 9.12 31.99
N THR A 129 34.58 9.88 31.91
CA THR A 129 33.28 9.44 32.46
C THR A 129 32.13 9.81 31.53
N PRO A 130 31.10 8.96 31.37
CA PRO A 130 31.00 7.57 31.82
C PRO A 130 31.87 6.61 30.99
N GLU A 131 32.19 6.99 29.75
CA GLU A 131 33.07 6.27 28.83
C GLU A 131 33.99 7.27 28.10
N GLU A 132 35.12 6.81 27.58
CA GLU A 132 35.99 7.65 26.75
C GLU A 132 35.23 8.15 25.51
N GLY A 133 35.45 9.42 25.14
CA GLY A 133 34.76 10.04 24.01
C GLY A 133 33.30 10.43 24.28
N TYR A 134 32.84 10.33 25.54
CA TYR A 134 31.52 10.81 25.92
C TYR A 134 31.43 12.31 26.20
N TYR A 135 32.57 12.98 26.34
CA TYR A 135 32.71 14.29 26.98
C TYR A 135 32.63 15.52 26.07
N GLY A 136 32.67 15.33 24.76
CA GLY A 136 32.71 16.45 23.83
C GLY A 136 31.35 17.12 23.64
N PRO A 137 31.13 17.86 22.54
CA PRO A 137 29.93 18.66 22.39
C PRO A 137 28.65 17.81 22.29
N SER A 138 27.56 18.34 22.85
CA SER A 138 26.20 17.80 22.69
C SER A 138 25.27 18.89 22.18
N ILE A 139 24.34 18.55 21.28
CA ILE A 139 23.30 19.47 20.82
C ILE A 139 22.02 18.71 20.46
N SER A 140 20.86 19.21 20.88
CA SER A 140 19.55 18.58 20.61
C SER A 140 18.98 19.06 19.28
N ALA A 141 18.97 20.37 19.04
CA ALA A 141 18.41 20.95 17.82
C ALA A 141 19.10 22.26 17.43
N ILE A 142 18.92 22.65 16.16
CA ILE A 142 19.40 23.89 15.57
C ILE A 142 18.23 24.53 14.82
N SER A 143 18.04 25.84 14.98
CA SER A 143 17.11 26.63 14.17
C SER A 143 17.84 27.84 13.62
N VAL A 144 17.75 28.04 12.31
CA VAL A 144 18.35 29.17 11.59
C VAL A 144 17.22 29.88 10.86
N VAL A 145 17.03 31.17 11.15
CA VAL A 145 15.93 31.97 10.59
C VAL A 145 16.52 33.26 10.01
N PRO A 146 16.22 33.63 8.75
CA PRO A 146 16.66 34.90 8.18
C PRO A 146 15.97 36.06 8.90
N ASN A 147 16.70 37.15 9.13
CA ASN A 147 16.17 38.40 9.69
C ASN A 147 15.70 39.36 8.58
N PHE A 148 15.47 38.83 7.39
CA PHE A 148 15.03 39.51 6.19
C PHE A 148 14.03 38.62 5.43
N ILE A 149 13.35 39.18 4.44
CA ILE A 149 12.46 38.42 3.56
C ILE A 149 13.34 37.80 2.46
N PRO A 150 13.53 36.47 2.43
CA PRO A 150 14.34 35.85 1.41
C PRO A 150 13.68 36.01 0.04
N THR A 151 14.49 36.34 -0.96
CA THR A 151 14.08 36.49 -2.35
C THR A 151 13.87 35.14 -3.02
N VAL A 152 14.54 34.10 -2.50
CA VAL A 152 14.44 32.73 -2.97
C VAL A 152 13.55 31.90 -2.03
N SER A 153 12.58 31.20 -2.61
CA SER A 153 11.77 30.25 -1.83
C SER A 153 12.63 29.04 -1.49
N GLY A 154 12.93 28.82 -0.20
CA GLY A 154 13.70 27.67 0.29
C GLY A 154 12.95 26.32 0.19
N ILE A 155 11.81 26.31 -0.49
CA ILE A 155 11.10 25.08 -0.84
C ILE A 155 11.86 24.51 -2.04
N PRO A 156 12.39 23.27 -1.97
CA PRO A 156 12.79 22.55 -3.18
C PRO A 156 11.64 22.63 -4.19
N PRO A 157 11.85 22.53 -5.51
CA PRO A 157 10.74 22.29 -6.43
C PRO A 157 10.06 20.99 -6.01
N GLY A 158 9.06 21.12 -5.15
CA GLY A 158 8.26 20.03 -4.66
C GLY A 158 7.50 19.56 -5.86
N ASN A 159 7.65 18.29 -6.20
CA ASN A 159 6.70 17.63 -7.08
C ASN A 159 5.30 17.96 -6.53
N PRO A 160 4.46 18.71 -7.26
CA PRO A 160 3.10 18.92 -6.83
C PRO A 160 2.40 17.59 -7.09
N LYS A 161 2.17 16.83 -6.02
CA LYS A 161 1.02 15.98 -5.73
C LYS A 161 1.43 14.86 -4.77
N GLU A 162 1.26 15.11 -3.48
CA GLU A 162 0.69 14.06 -2.64
C GLU A 162 -0.65 13.67 -3.28
N LYS A 163 -0.67 12.53 -3.98
CA LYS A 163 -1.92 11.93 -4.40
C LYS A 163 -2.50 11.24 -3.19
N ASN A 164 -3.59 11.80 -2.68
CA ASN A 164 -4.40 11.24 -1.61
C ASN A 164 -4.60 9.72 -1.84
N HIS A 165 -4.36 8.93 -0.79
CA HIS A 165 -4.51 7.46 -0.75
C HIS A 165 -5.89 6.99 -1.25
N THR A 166 -6.87 7.89 -1.33
CA THR A 166 -8.20 7.72 -1.93
C THR A 166 -8.17 7.37 -3.42
N THR A 167 -7.25 7.91 -4.22
CA THR A 167 -7.17 7.59 -5.66
C THR A 167 -6.61 6.20 -5.91
N LEU A 168 -5.67 5.73 -5.08
CA LEU A 168 -5.14 4.37 -5.16
C LEU A 168 -6.15 3.32 -4.67
N ILE A 169 -6.88 3.60 -3.58
CA ILE A 169 -7.94 2.72 -3.08
C ILE A 169 -9.05 2.53 -4.12
N VAL A 170 -9.52 3.60 -4.76
CA VAL A 170 -10.60 3.51 -5.78
C VAL A 170 -10.14 2.75 -7.02
N VAL A 171 -8.88 2.88 -7.44
CA VAL A 171 -8.36 2.16 -8.62
C VAL A 171 -8.21 0.66 -8.36
N VAL A 172 -7.89 0.25 -7.13
CA VAL A 172 -7.73 -1.18 -6.78
C VAL A 172 -9.06 -1.83 -6.38
N SER A 173 -9.99 -1.09 -5.79
CA SER A 173 -11.28 -1.66 -5.35
C SER A 173 -12.21 -2.02 -6.51
N VAL A 174 -12.22 -1.22 -7.57
CA VAL A 174 -13.11 -1.43 -8.74
C VAL A 174 -12.87 -2.77 -9.45
N PRO A 175 -11.63 -3.18 -9.80
CA PRO A 175 -11.41 -4.47 -10.47
C PRO A 175 -11.71 -5.66 -9.55
N ILE A 176 -11.46 -5.56 -8.24
CA ILE A 176 -11.74 -6.65 -7.29
C ILE A 176 -13.25 -6.89 -7.19
N VAL A 177 -14.05 -5.83 -7.07
CA VAL A 177 -15.52 -5.93 -7.02
C VAL A 177 -16.08 -6.44 -8.34
N ALA A 178 -15.56 -5.98 -9.48
CA ALA A 178 -15.98 -6.47 -10.80
C ALA A 178 -15.70 -7.97 -10.97
N LEU A 179 -14.51 -8.44 -10.57
CA LEU A 179 -14.15 -9.87 -10.62
C LEU A 179 -15.04 -10.72 -9.71
N ALA A 180 -15.35 -10.24 -8.50
CA ALA A 180 -16.26 -10.94 -7.59
C ALA A 180 -17.68 -11.06 -8.17
N LEU A 181 -18.20 -10.00 -8.79
CA LEU A 181 -19.52 -10.01 -9.43
C LEU A 181 -19.56 -10.95 -10.65
N ILE A 182 -18.51 -10.97 -11.47
CA ILE A 182 -18.40 -11.91 -12.59
C ILE A 182 -18.39 -13.35 -12.08
N LEU A 183 -17.62 -13.63 -11.02
CA LEU A 183 -17.56 -14.98 -10.43
C LEU A 183 -18.93 -15.42 -9.90
N ILE A 184 -19.66 -14.53 -9.20
CA ILE A 184 -21.02 -14.79 -8.72
C ILE A 184 -21.97 -15.06 -9.88
N PHE A 185 -21.90 -14.27 -10.96
CA PHE A 185 -22.74 -14.46 -12.14
C PHE A 185 -22.47 -15.81 -12.82
N VAL A 186 -21.20 -16.21 -12.95
CA VAL A 186 -20.82 -17.53 -13.49
C VAL A 186 -21.37 -18.65 -12.62
N ILE A 187 -21.26 -18.55 -11.29
CA ILE A 187 -21.80 -19.55 -10.37
C ILE A 187 -23.33 -19.67 -10.52
N LEU A 188 -24.04 -18.53 -10.59
CA LEU A 188 -25.49 -18.52 -10.78
C LEU A 188 -25.91 -19.09 -12.15
N TYR A 189 -25.17 -18.76 -13.20
CA TYR A 189 -25.42 -19.27 -14.54
C TYR A 189 -25.25 -20.79 -14.60
N VAL A 190 -24.15 -21.31 -14.06
CA VAL A 190 -23.89 -22.77 -14.00
C VAL A 190 -24.94 -23.47 -13.13
N LYS A 191 -25.35 -22.87 -12.01
CA LYS A 191 -26.38 -23.46 -11.15
C LYS A 191 -27.73 -23.54 -11.87
N ARG A 192 -28.08 -22.51 -12.64
CA ARG A 192 -29.32 -22.50 -13.44
C ARG A 192 -29.32 -23.56 -14.54
N THR A 193 -28.20 -23.73 -15.26
CA THR A 193 -28.10 -24.80 -16.28
C THR A 193 -28.12 -26.20 -15.69
N ARG A 194 -27.70 -26.39 -14.43
CA ARG A 194 -27.77 -27.70 -13.76
C ARG A 194 -29.20 -28.07 -13.33
N GLU A 195 -30.03 -27.07 -13.02
CA GLU A 195 -31.46 -27.28 -12.74
C GLU A 195 -32.22 -27.68 -14.03
N ASP A 196 -31.87 -27.08 -15.18
CA ASP A 196 -32.44 -27.45 -16.49
C ASP A 196 -32.02 -28.88 -16.93
N GLU A 197 -30.77 -29.29 -16.69
CA GLU A 197 -30.25 -30.64 -16.99
C GLU A 197 -30.89 -31.72 -16.10
N GLU A 198 -31.11 -31.45 -14.81
CA GLU A 198 -31.76 -32.39 -13.89
C GLU A 198 -33.26 -32.59 -14.22
N GLU A 199 -33.94 -31.57 -14.77
CA GLU A 199 -35.31 -31.66 -15.26
C GLU A 199 -35.41 -32.38 -16.63
N GLU A 200 -34.42 -32.22 -17.52
CA GLU A 200 -34.32 -32.94 -18.81
C GLU A 200 -34.07 -34.45 -18.65
N VAL A 201 -33.26 -34.87 -17.67
CA VAL A 201 -32.91 -36.29 -17.46
C VAL A 201 -34.08 -37.11 -16.89
N LEU A 202 -35.02 -36.49 -16.16
CA LEU A 202 -36.22 -37.14 -15.64
C LEU A 202 -37.35 -37.31 -16.67
N LEU A 203 -37.33 -36.57 -17.78
CA LEU A 203 -38.34 -36.61 -18.84
C LEU A 203 -37.99 -37.58 -20.00
N GLY A 204 -36.83 -38.24 -19.95
CA GLY A 204 -36.28 -39.09 -21.02
C GLY A 204 -36.71 -40.57 -21.04
N ILE A 205 -37.53 -41.04 -20.10
CA ILE A 205 -37.94 -42.46 -20.01
C ILE A 205 -39.46 -42.59 -20.19
N SER A 206 -39.92 -42.50 -21.44
CA SER A 206 -41.22 -43.03 -21.86
C SER A 206 -41.16 -43.46 -23.34
N PRO A 207 -41.67 -44.66 -23.73
CA PRO A 207 -41.47 -45.18 -25.09
C PRO A 207 -42.32 -44.39 -26.10
N ARG A 208 -41.70 -43.63 -26.99
CA ARG A 208 -42.39 -42.99 -28.13
C ARG A 208 -42.60 -43.99 -29.28
N PRO A 209 -43.79 -44.05 -29.89
CA PRO A 209 -44.00 -44.82 -31.12
C PRO A 209 -43.27 -44.15 -32.31
N ASN A 210 -42.65 -44.96 -33.19
CA ASN A 210 -41.92 -44.50 -34.37
C ASN A 210 -42.83 -43.69 -35.31
N THR A 211 -42.54 -42.41 -35.48
CA THR A 211 -43.21 -41.53 -36.44
C THR A 211 -42.34 -41.36 -37.69
N PHE A 212 -42.86 -41.73 -38.86
CA PHE A 212 -42.17 -41.57 -40.15
C PHE A 212 -42.56 -40.28 -40.86
N SER A 213 -41.63 -39.68 -41.61
CA SER A 213 -41.87 -38.49 -42.42
C SER A 213 -42.64 -38.82 -43.69
N TYR A 214 -43.35 -37.84 -44.25
CA TYR A 214 -44.09 -38.03 -45.51
C TYR A 214 -43.18 -38.45 -46.67
N SER A 215 -41.98 -37.88 -46.75
CA SER A 215 -40.99 -38.23 -47.79
C SER A 215 -40.56 -39.69 -47.73
N GLU A 216 -40.37 -40.25 -46.52
CA GLU A 216 -40.04 -41.66 -46.35
C GLU A 216 -41.21 -42.55 -46.76
N LEU A 217 -42.43 -42.20 -46.35
CA LEU A 217 -43.63 -42.93 -46.74
C LEU A 217 -43.87 -42.87 -48.25
N LYS A 218 -43.66 -41.70 -48.87
CA LYS A 218 -43.77 -41.48 -50.31
C LYS A 218 -42.75 -42.31 -51.08
N ALA A 219 -41.48 -42.30 -50.65
CA ALA A 219 -40.43 -43.08 -51.29
C ALA A 219 -40.71 -44.58 -51.17
N ALA A 220 -41.09 -45.04 -49.99
CA ALA A 220 -41.30 -46.46 -49.72
C ALA A 220 -42.54 -47.01 -50.47
N THR A 221 -43.58 -46.18 -50.62
CA THR A 221 -44.78 -46.54 -51.41
C THR A 221 -44.64 -46.26 -52.91
N GLU A 222 -43.47 -45.78 -53.38
CA GLU A 222 -43.24 -45.34 -54.77
C GLU A 222 -44.30 -44.36 -55.26
N ASP A 223 -44.45 -43.26 -54.52
CA ASP A 223 -45.48 -42.23 -54.75
C ASP A 223 -46.90 -42.79 -54.69
N PHE A 224 -47.18 -43.63 -53.68
CA PHE A 224 -48.50 -44.22 -53.43
C PHE A 224 -49.07 -45.01 -54.63
N ASN A 225 -48.19 -45.77 -55.29
CA ASN A 225 -48.54 -46.56 -56.47
C ASN A 225 -49.73 -47.51 -56.17
N PRO A 226 -50.83 -47.47 -56.95
CA PRO A 226 -52.03 -48.28 -56.72
C PRO A 226 -51.76 -49.78 -56.60
N SER A 227 -50.73 -50.28 -57.30
CA SER A 227 -50.34 -51.69 -57.27
C SER A 227 -49.85 -52.19 -55.90
N LYS A 228 -49.51 -51.27 -54.97
CA LYS A 228 -49.09 -51.59 -53.60
C LYS A 228 -50.18 -51.36 -52.55
N LYS A 229 -51.39 -50.95 -52.97
CA LYS A 229 -52.55 -50.77 -52.11
C LYS A 229 -53.10 -52.16 -51.74
N LEU A 230 -53.17 -52.44 -50.44
CA LEU A 230 -53.72 -53.67 -49.88
C LEU A 230 -55.24 -53.61 -49.71
N GLY A 231 -55.78 -52.41 -49.51
CA GLY A 231 -57.20 -52.20 -49.31
C GLY A 231 -57.52 -50.78 -48.84
N GLU A 232 -58.81 -50.52 -48.68
CA GLU A 232 -59.36 -49.25 -48.20
C GLU A 232 -60.40 -49.54 -47.12
N GLY A 233 -60.39 -48.76 -46.05
CA GLY A 233 -61.35 -48.86 -44.96
C GLY A 233 -61.63 -47.49 -44.34
N GLY A 234 -62.37 -47.47 -43.23
CA GLY A 234 -62.79 -46.21 -42.56
C GLY A 234 -61.64 -45.31 -42.07
N PHE A 235 -60.40 -45.77 -42.17
CA PHE A 235 -59.18 -45.04 -41.79
C PHE A 235 -58.29 -44.68 -43.00
N GLY A 236 -58.82 -44.81 -44.22
CA GLY A 236 -58.14 -44.50 -45.47
C GLY A 236 -57.43 -45.69 -46.11
N ASP A 237 -56.51 -45.37 -47.02
CA ASP A 237 -55.83 -46.34 -47.86
C ASP A 237 -54.68 -47.03 -47.13
N VAL A 238 -54.60 -48.34 -47.29
CA VAL A 238 -53.58 -49.18 -46.68
C VAL A 238 -52.60 -49.65 -47.74
N TYR A 239 -51.32 -49.38 -47.55
CA TYR A 239 -50.25 -49.76 -48.48
C TYR A 239 -49.28 -50.74 -47.84
N LYS A 240 -48.80 -51.70 -48.65
CA LYS A 240 -47.71 -52.60 -48.26
C LYS A 240 -46.37 -51.94 -48.56
N VAL A 241 -45.47 -51.92 -47.58
CA VAL A 241 -44.19 -51.27 -47.72
C VAL A 241 -43.07 -52.11 -47.13
N ASN A 242 -41.92 -52.15 -47.80
CA ASN A 242 -40.74 -52.91 -47.38
C ASN A 242 -39.61 -51.92 -47.09
N MET A 243 -39.33 -51.68 -45.82
CA MET A 243 -38.19 -50.88 -45.38
C MET A 243 -37.34 -51.73 -44.44
N SER A 244 -36.05 -51.84 -44.77
CA SER A 244 -35.00 -52.36 -43.87
C SER A 244 -35.27 -53.77 -43.32
N ASN A 245 -35.66 -54.70 -44.20
CA ASN A 245 -35.81 -56.13 -43.93
C ASN A 245 -36.89 -56.55 -42.90
N ILE A 246 -37.89 -55.68 -42.65
CA ILE A 246 -39.12 -56.04 -41.93
C ILE A 246 -40.34 -55.57 -42.73
N PHE A 247 -41.29 -56.46 -43.01
CA PHE A 247 -42.54 -56.09 -43.68
C PHE A 247 -43.44 -55.30 -42.74
N THR A 248 -43.81 -54.08 -43.13
CA THR A 248 -44.66 -53.21 -42.33
C THR A 248 -45.89 -52.78 -43.13
N VAL A 249 -47.08 -52.88 -42.53
CA VAL A 249 -48.33 -52.38 -43.12
C VAL A 249 -48.59 -50.98 -42.60
N LEU A 250 -48.75 -50.02 -43.51
CA LEU A 250 -48.97 -48.60 -43.19
C LEU A 250 -50.38 -48.20 -43.63
N THR A 251 -51.14 -47.60 -42.71
CA THR A 251 -52.45 -46.99 -42.99
C THR A 251 -52.28 -45.48 -43.15
N CYS A 252 -52.73 -44.92 -44.28
CA CYS A 252 -52.66 -43.48 -44.56
C CYS A 252 -54.00 -42.78 -44.28
N LEU A 253 -54.06 -42.00 -43.21
CA LEU A 253 -55.25 -41.22 -42.83
C LEU A 253 -55.41 -39.97 -43.73
N SER A 254 -56.44 -39.92 -44.57
CA SER A 254 -56.96 -38.86 -45.45
C SER A 254 -57.52 -37.55 -44.84
N TYR A 255 -56.80 -36.42 -44.91
CA TYR A 255 -57.24 -35.03 -45.20
C TYR A 255 -57.89 -34.09 -44.14
N ASN A 256 -57.15 -33.05 -43.73
CA ASN A 256 -57.63 -31.66 -43.77
C ASN A 256 -56.48 -30.63 -43.81
N ASP A 257 -56.69 -29.50 -44.49
CA ASP A 257 -55.67 -28.73 -45.24
C ASP A 257 -54.86 -27.68 -44.45
N LYS A 258 -54.78 -27.81 -43.12
CA LYS A 258 -53.85 -27.03 -42.26
C LYS A 258 -53.48 -27.89 -41.05
N ILE A 259 -52.17 -28.12 -40.83
CA ILE A 259 -51.52 -29.03 -39.86
C ILE A 259 -51.16 -30.41 -40.46
N THR A 260 -49.99 -30.45 -41.09
CA THR A 260 -49.37 -31.65 -41.67
C THR A 260 -48.70 -32.51 -40.59
N LYS A 261 -49.47 -33.27 -39.82
CA LYS A 261 -48.95 -34.40 -39.03
C LYS A 261 -49.86 -35.61 -39.18
N ARG A 262 -49.56 -36.46 -40.16
CA ARG A 262 -50.23 -37.75 -40.30
C ARG A 262 -49.36 -38.84 -39.68
N ARG A 263 -49.89 -39.49 -38.65
CA ARG A 263 -49.27 -40.62 -37.97
C ARG A 263 -49.72 -41.90 -38.65
N ALA A 264 -48.78 -42.70 -39.11
CA ALA A 264 -49.04 -44.08 -39.49
C ALA A 264 -48.66 -44.97 -38.30
N PHE A 265 -49.54 -45.90 -37.95
CA PHE A 265 -49.29 -46.89 -36.89
C PHE A 265 -48.92 -48.22 -37.54
N THR A 266 -47.85 -48.83 -37.05
CA THR A 266 -47.45 -50.19 -37.41
C THR A 266 -48.12 -51.15 -36.45
N LYS A 267 -48.83 -52.16 -36.95
CA LYS A 267 -49.22 -53.32 -36.13
C LYS A 267 -48.24 -54.45 -36.48
N SER A 268 -47.47 -54.89 -35.49
CA SER A 268 -46.79 -56.19 -35.56
C SER A 268 -47.81 -57.32 -35.53
#